data_AF-A0A0L8I9V4-F1
#
_entry.id   AF-A0A0L8I9V4-F1
#
_cell.length_a   1.000
_cell.length_b   1.000
_cell.length_c   1.000
_cell.angle_alpha   90.00
_cell.angle_beta   90.00
_cell.angle_gamma   90.00
#
_symmetry.space_group_name_H-M   'P 1'
#
loop_
_entity.id
_entity.type
_entity.pdbx_description
1 polymer ?
#
loop_
_entity_poly.entity_id
_entity_poly.type
_entity_poly.pdbx_seq_one_letter_code
_entity_poly.pdbx_strand_id
1 'polypeptide(L)'
;ASEDSCPREENVINRTCLKRCETHEDCVSRKKKCLCDGQCGMSCVNKNIRCKAINTKISNGKVVIFPFNQFGAVAKYSCVDSYNLVGVFMRVCQGDLSWSGEEPKCVLNTVDRTGED
;
A
#
# COMPACT_ATOMS: atom_id res chain seq x y z
N ALA A 1 -8.58 19.37 3.54
CA ALA A 1 -9.45 18.24 3.14
C ALA A 1 -9.75 17.48 4.41
N SER A 2 -11.01 17.43 4.84
CA SER A 2 -11.40 16.73 6.08
C SER A 2 -11.05 15.24 5.97
N GLU A 3 -10.33 14.72 6.96
CA GLU A 3 -9.85 13.33 7.06
C GLU A 3 -10.99 12.30 7.26
N ASP A 4 -12.25 12.74 7.25
CA ASP A 4 -13.41 11.94 7.67
C ASP A 4 -14.12 11.19 6.55
N SER A 5 -13.82 11.48 5.27
CA SER A 5 -14.39 10.71 4.16
C SER A 5 -13.36 9.70 3.65
N CYS A 6 -13.61 8.41 3.86
CA CYS A 6 -12.90 7.32 3.20
C CYS A 6 -13.72 6.85 1.98
N PRO A 7 -13.60 7.51 0.81
CA PRO A 7 -14.41 7.20 -0.36
C PRO A 7 -14.10 5.79 -0.87
N ARG A 8 -15.12 5.15 -1.44
CA ARG A 8 -14.99 3.83 -2.05
C ARG A 8 -14.98 3.95 -3.56
N GLU A 9 -13.99 3.31 -4.18
CA GLU A 9 -13.93 3.10 -5.62
C GLU A 9 -14.71 1.83 -5.99
N GLU A 10 -15.59 1.92 -7.00
CA GLU A 10 -16.47 0.79 -7.39
C GLU A 10 -15.73 -0.28 -8.20
N ASN A 11 -14.63 0.05 -8.88
CA ASN A 11 -13.91 -0.83 -9.81
C ASN A 11 -12.42 -0.96 -9.45
N VAL A 12 -12.11 -1.46 -8.25
CA VAL A 12 -10.72 -1.69 -7.86
C VAL A 12 -10.15 -2.89 -8.62
N ILE A 13 -9.10 -2.67 -9.41
CA ILE A 13 -8.44 -3.69 -10.22
C ILE A 13 -7.48 -4.51 -9.31
N ASN A 14 -7.41 -5.83 -9.54
CA ASN A 14 -6.49 -6.77 -8.85
C ASN A 14 -6.68 -6.85 -7.33
N ARG A 15 -7.88 -6.55 -6.83
CA ARG A 15 -8.17 -6.54 -5.40
C ARG A 15 -9.60 -6.95 -5.10
N THR A 16 -9.84 -7.60 -3.97
CA THR A 16 -11.20 -7.91 -3.50
C THR A 16 -11.51 -7.09 -2.25
N CYS A 17 -12.40 -6.11 -2.40
CA CYS A 17 -12.84 -5.31 -1.27
C CYS A 17 -13.71 -6.12 -0.30
N LEU A 18 -13.47 -5.93 1.00
CA LEU A 18 -14.28 -6.53 2.05
C LEU A 18 -15.67 -5.87 2.11
N LYS A 19 -16.58 -6.47 2.90
CA LYS A 19 -17.94 -5.99 3.14
C LYS A 19 -17.92 -4.50 3.54
N ARG A 20 -18.67 -3.67 2.80
CA ARG A 20 -18.90 -2.25 3.12
C ARG A 20 -19.54 -2.14 4.51
N CYS A 21 -19.21 -1.07 5.24
CA CYS A 21 -19.82 -0.71 6.52
C CYS A 21 -19.81 0.81 6.68
N GLU A 22 -20.65 1.29 7.59
CA GLU A 22 -20.67 2.67 8.07
C GLU A 22 -20.25 2.71 9.54
N THR A 23 -20.69 1.71 10.31
CA THR A 23 -20.46 1.58 11.75
C THR A 23 -19.84 0.23 12.10
N HIS A 24 -19.34 0.09 13.32
CA HIS A 24 -18.69 -1.16 13.76
C HIS A 24 -19.69 -2.32 13.88
N GLU A 25 -20.97 -2.00 14.04
CA GLU A 25 -22.10 -2.90 14.23
C GLU A 25 -22.48 -3.61 12.92
N ASP A 26 -22.20 -2.99 11.76
CA ASP A 26 -22.44 -3.59 10.44
C ASP A 26 -21.56 -4.84 10.20
N CYS A 27 -20.49 -4.97 10.97
CA CYS A 27 -19.55 -6.06 10.88
C CYS A 27 -20.03 -7.28 11.67
N VAL A 28 -20.51 -8.29 10.94
CA VAL A 28 -21.01 -9.57 11.49
C VAL A 28 -20.01 -10.24 12.44
N SER A 29 -18.71 -10.14 12.15
CA SER A 29 -17.67 -10.69 13.00
C SER A 29 -17.20 -9.66 14.03
N ARG A 30 -17.27 -10.02 15.32
CA ARG A 30 -16.71 -9.20 16.42
C ARG A 30 -15.19 -8.95 16.32
N LYS A 31 -14.46 -9.75 15.53
CA LYS A 31 -13.03 -9.56 15.25
C LYS A 31 -12.77 -8.46 14.21
N LYS A 32 -13.80 -8.04 13.48
CA LYS A 32 -13.74 -7.01 12.46
C LYS A 32 -14.28 -5.69 13.01
N LYS A 33 -13.77 -4.59 12.47
CA LYS A 33 -14.19 -3.22 12.77
C LYS A 33 -14.37 -2.48 11.46
N CYS A 34 -15.22 -1.46 11.47
CA CYS A 34 -15.40 -0.62 10.29
C CYS A 34 -14.24 0.35 10.20
N LEU A 35 -13.34 0.10 9.25
CA LEU A 35 -12.08 0.82 9.10
C LEU A 35 -11.87 1.21 7.64
N CYS A 36 -11.14 2.30 7.42
CA CYS A 36 -10.79 2.76 6.08
C CYS A 36 -9.78 1.82 5.42
N ASP A 37 -10.19 1.19 4.32
CA ASP A 37 -9.42 0.16 3.62
C ASP A 37 -8.86 0.67 2.28
N GLY A 38 -8.45 1.96 2.28
CA GLY A 38 -7.97 2.67 1.10
C GLY A 38 -9.06 2.80 0.04
N GLN A 39 -8.78 2.38 -1.18
CA GLN A 39 -9.72 2.42 -2.33
C GLN A 39 -11.02 1.65 -2.07
N CYS A 40 -11.01 0.69 -1.14
CA CYS A 40 -12.21 -0.04 -0.74
C CYS A 40 -13.13 0.76 0.19
N GLY A 41 -12.79 2.00 0.54
CA GLY A 41 -13.54 2.83 1.46
C GLY A 41 -13.69 2.17 2.83
N MET A 42 -14.76 2.54 3.54
CA MET A 42 -15.12 1.91 4.80
C MET A 42 -15.51 0.44 4.61
N SER A 43 -14.74 -0.45 5.24
CA SER A 43 -14.89 -1.90 5.11
C SER A 43 -14.71 -2.62 6.45
N CYS A 44 -15.33 -3.79 6.59
CA CYS A 44 -15.20 -4.64 7.77
C CYS A 44 -13.86 -5.38 7.78
N VAL A 45 -12.84 -4.71 8.32
CA VAL A 45 -11.45 -5.19 8.38
C VAL A 45 -11.14 -5.77 9.76
N ASN A 46 -10.37 -6.85 9.80
CA ASN A 46 -9.76 -7.32 11.05
C ASN A 46 -8.46 -6.54 11.29
N LYS A 47 -8.44 -5.66 12.30
CA LYS A 47 -7.27 -4.80 12.59
C LYS A 47 -6.00 -5.58 12.95
N ASN A 48 -6.12 -6.85 13.34
CA ASN A 48 -5.00 -7.69 13.74
C ASN A 48 -4.38 -8.45 12.55
N ILE A 49 -4.82 -8.19 11.31
CA ILE A 49 -4.21 -8.81 10.14
C ILE A 49 -2.79 -8.32 9.94
N ARG A 50 -2.01 -9.17 9.27
CA ARG A 50 -0.62 -8.90 8.89
C ARG A 50 -0.42 -9.29 7.45
N CYS A 51 0.00 -8.35 6.62
CA CYS A 51 0.34 -8.62 5.23
C CYS A 51 1.63 -9.45 5.12
N LYS A 52 1.90 -10.01 3.94
CA LYS A 52 3.17 -10.67 3.67
C LYS A 52 4.34 -9.74 4.02
N ALA A 53 5.33 -10.25 4.76
CA ALA A 53 6.53 -9.47 5.06
C ALA A 53 7.24 -9.08 3.75
N ILE A 54 7.52 -7.79 3.57
CA ILE A 54 8.29 -7.28 2.44
C ILE A 54 9.77 -7.55 2.72
N ASN A 55 10.50 -8.01 1.69
CA ASN A 55 11.94 -8.08 1.74
C ASN A 55 12.51 -6.65 1.67
N THR A 56 13.21 -6.22 2.72
CA THR A 56 13.78 -4.87 2.79
C THR A 56 15.03 -4.71 1.92
N LYS A 57 15.59 -5.81 1.40
CA LYS A 57 16.70 -5.80 0.45
C LYS A 57 16.15 -5.72 -0.98
N ILE A 58 16.06 -4.51 -1.52
CA ILE A 58 15.75 -4.26 -2.93
C ILE A 58 17.00 -3.79 -3.67
N SER A 59 17.09 -4.08 -4.97
CA SER A 59 18.21 -3.64 -5.80
C SER A 59 18.22 -2.12 -5.96
N ASN A 60 19.37 -1.49 -5.72
CA ASN A 60 19.59 -0.04 -5.91
C ASN A 60 18.58 0.84 -5.16
N GLY A 61 18.09 0.38 -4.02
CA GLY A 61 17.13 1.12 -3.23
C GLY A 61 17.04 0.66 -1.78
N LYS A 62 16.10 1.27 -1.06
CA LYS A 62 15.81 1.03 0.35
C LYS A 62 14.30 1.02 0.56
N VAL A 63 13.85 0.21 1.51
CA VAL A 63 12.45 0.15 1.95
C VAL A 63 12.39 0.39 3.45
N VAL A 64 11.59 1.38 3.87
CA VAL A 64 11.30 1.66 5.28
C VAL A 64 9.84 1.30 5.56
N ILE A 65 9.61 0.47 6.57
CA ILE A 65 8.28 -0.07 6.86
C ILE A 65 7.90 0.20 8.31
N PHE A 66 6.73 0.78 8.56
CA PHE A 66 6.23 1.07 9.91
C PHE A 66 4.71 0.88 10.04
N PRO A 67 4.19 0.26 11.12
CA PRO A 67 4.89 -0.40 12.23
C PRO A 67 5.14 -1.90 11.94
N PHE A 68 5.90 -2.22 10.90
CA PHE A 68 6.08 -3.56 10.31
C PHE A 68 4.98 -3.93 9.29
N ASN A 69 4.33 -5.09 9.38
CA ASN A 69 3.39 -5.58 8.36
C ASN A 69 1.92 -5.57 8.79
N GLN A 70 1.55 -4.74 9.76
CA GLN A 70 0.19 -4.67 10.31
C GLN A 70 -0.77 -3.94 9.35
N PHE A 71 -2.08 -4.13 9.50
CA PHE A 71 -3.06 -3.31 8.78
C PHE A 71 -2.76 -1.81 8.92
N GLY A 72 -2.81 -1.09 7.79
CA GLY A 72 -2.47 0.33 7.73
C GLY A 72 -0.98 0.64 7.81
N ALA A 73 -0.10 -0.37 7.97
CA ALA A 73 1.34 -0.16 7.89
C ALA A 73 1.72 0.39 6.52
N VAL A 74 2.74 1.24 6.49
CA VAL A 74 3.24 1.89 5.28
C VAL A 74 4.65 1.41 4.99
N ALA A 75 4.87 0.94 3.76
CA ALA A 75 6.17 0.64 3.19
C ALA A 75 6.55 1.77 2.21
N LYS A 76 7.56 2.56 2.55
CA LYS A 76 8.09 3.65 1.71
C LYS A 76 9.35 3.19 0.99
N TYR A 77 9.41 3.48 -0.30
CA TYR A 77 10.48 3.06 -1.20
C TYR A 77 11.29 4.28 -1.65
N SER A 78 12.60 4.12 -1.73
CA SER A 78 13.53 5.13 -2.23
C SER A 78 14.67 4.46 -2.99
N CYS A 79 15.16 5.09 -4.06
CA CYS A 79 16.32 4.61 -4.80
C CYS A 79 17.61 5.29 -4.33
N VAL A 80 18.75 4.63 -4.58
CA VAL A 80 20.07 5.26 -4.42
C VAL A 80 20.32 6.25 -5.57
N ASP A 81 21.34 7.08 -5.43
CA ASP A 81 21.70 8.09 -6.44
C ASP A 81 21.87 7.46 -7.83
N SER A 82 21.52 8.23 -8.86
CA SER A 82 21.52 7.80 -10.28
C SER A 82 20.47 6.75 -10.66
N TYR A 83 19.57 6.36 -9.75
CA TYR A 83 18.41 5.50 -10.05
C TYR A 83 17.10 6.23 -9.76
N ASN A 84 16.12 6.04 -10.64
CA ASN A 84 14.76 6.55 -10.49
C ASN A 84 13.81 5.44 -10.08
N LEU A 85 12.86 5.78 -9.22
CA LEU A 85 11.80 4.88 -8.81
C LEU A 85 10.72 4.81 -9.91
N VAL A 86 10.51 3.61 -10.44
CA VAL A 86 9.43 3.29 -11.38
C VAL A 86 8.32 2.58 -10.62
N GLY A 87 7.15 3.20 -10.54
CA GLY A 87 5.99 2.72 -9.79
C GLY A 87 5.63 3.64 -8.62
N VAL A 88 4.92 3.10 -7.63
CA VAL A 88 4.47 3.85 -6.45
C VAL A 88 5.59 4.04 -5.43
N PHE A 89 5.69 5.23 -4.83
CA PHE A 89 6.69 5.50 -3.78
C PHE A 89 6.33 4.91 -2.42
N MET A 90 5.07 4.53 -2.22
CA MET A 90 4.62 3.89 -0.99
C MET A 90 3.54 2.84 -1.24
N ARG A 91 3.50 1.83 -0.36
CA ARG A 91 2.48 0.80 -0.33
C ARG A 91 1.90 0.70 1.08
N VAL A 92 0.63 0.35 1.19
CA VAL A 92 -0.10 0.23 2.46
C VAL A 92 -0.60 -1.19 2.65
N CYS A 93 -0.46 -1.76 3.85
CA CYS A 93 -1.01 -3.06 4.17
C CYS A 93 -2.53 -2.97 4.33
N GLN A 94 -3.25 -3.71 3.50
CA GLN A 94 -4.68 -3.60 3.28
C GLN A 94 -5.46 -4.72 3.98
N GLY A 95 -6.78 -4.54 4.09
CA GLY A 95 -7.66 -5.45 4.84
C GLY A 95 -7.76 -6.86 4.26
N ASP A 96 -7.37 -7.05 3.01
CA ASP A 96 -7.34 -8.32 2.28
C ASP A 96 -5.99 -9.07 2.38
N LEU A 97 -5.12 -8.67 3.33
CA LEU A 97 -3.80 -9.25 3.58
C LEU A 97 -2.75 -8.93 2.50
N SER A 98 -3.07 -8.05 1.55
CA SER A 98 -2.15 -7.61 0.49
C SER A 98 -1.56 -6.23 0.78
N TRP A 99 -0.43 -5.93 0.14
CA TRP A 99 0.09 -4.56 0.09
C TRP A 99 -0.47 -3.87 -1.14
N SER A 100 -0.91 -2.62 -0.99
CA SER A 100 -1.47 -1.83 -2.09
C SER A 100 -0.52 -1.76 -3.29
N GLY A 101 -1.07 -1.91 -4.49
CA GLY A 101 -0.32 -1.78 -5.73
C GLY A 101 0.84 -2.78 -5.87
N GLU A 102 1.61 -2.59 -6.94
CA GLU A 102 2.77 -3.43 -7.23
C GLU A 102 4.04 -2.92 -6.54
N GLU A 103 5.01 -3.80 -6.38
CA GLU A 103 6.32 -3.43 -5.84
C GLU A 103 7.08 -2.57 -6.87
N PRO A 104 7.51 -1.34 -6.51
CA PRO A 104 8.23 -0.47 -7.42
C PRO A 104 9.65 -0.98 -7.66
N LYS A 105 10.31 -0.46 -8.71
CA LYS A 105 11.68 -0.82 -9.08
C LYS A 105 12.56 0.41 -9.19
N CYS A 106 13.83 0.27 -8.83
CA CYS A 106 14.84 1.29 -9.10
C CYS A 106 15.53 0.98 -10.43
N VAL A 107 15.39 1.90 -11.39
CA VAL A 107 15.95 1.79 -12.74
C VAL A 107 16.99 2.89 -12.94
N LEU A 108 18.10 2.57 -13.59
CA LEU A 108 19.19 3.51 -13.82
C LEU A 108 18.70 4.70 -14.65
N ASN A 109 19.13 5.90 -14.29
CA ASN A 109 18.83 7.12 -15.03
C ASN A 109 19.68 7.13 -16.30
N THR A 110 19.14 6.65 -17.41
CA THR A 110 19.85 6.61 -18.70
C THR A 110 19.91 7.98 -19.40
N VAL A 111 19.78 9.09 -18.67
CA VAL A 111 19.96 10.42 -19.24
C VAL A 111 21.46 10.70 -19.35
N ASP A 112 21.94 10.41 -20.56
CA ASP A 112 23.13 10.89 -21.27
C ASP A 112 24.53 10.39 -20.88
N ARG A 113 25.00 9.40 -21.65
CA ARG A 113 26.41 9.23 -22.04
C ARG A 113 26.51 8.94 -23.54
N THR A 114 25.62 9.51 -24.33
CA THR A 114 25.63 9.37 -25.79
C THR A 114 25.52 10.75 -26.41
N GLY A 115 26.60 11.53 -26.32
CA GLY A 115 26.65 12.84 -26.95
C GLY A 115 27.78 13.74 -26.45
N GLU A 116 29.04 13.30 -26.53
CA GLU A 116 30.17 14.23 -26.69
C GLU A 116 31.07 13.64 -27.78
N ASP A 117 31.05 14.31 -28.94
CA ASP A 117 32.00 14.19 -30.04
C ASP A 117 33.43 14.54 -29.61
#